data_AF-A0A972D7H2-F1
#
_entry.id   AF-A0A972D7H2-F1
#
_cell.length_a   1.000
_cell.length_b   1.000
_cell.length_c   1.000
_cell.angle_alpha   90.00
_cell.angle_beta   90.00
_cell.angle_gamma   90.00
#
_symmetry.space_group_name_H-M   'P 1'
#
loop_
_entity.id
_entity.type
_entity.pdbx_description
1 polymer ?
#
loop_
_entity_poly.entity_id
_entity_poly.type
_entity_poly.pdbx_seq_one_letter_code
_entity_poly.pdbx_strand_id
1 'polypeptide(L)'
;MATLVLLAMIVVAAAQALLRNLTNTGAGWANEALTQIAWADQFLQKGTLWVAFLGASLAVHSNKHIGIDVLSRVVPPVVRSIIHGIIGVAAGVICFYLARVFYMSIVINAADVPLDYEVLLPSGNRGHLCDIAGSELASQGIDRPDLFCAIRHLLGKIGVPATTPETVMQLIVPPALMLMSVRFVLKGIGSFIAATKGGERIEEVHELAGVDLEKGEG
;
A
#
# COMPACT_ATOMS: atom_id res chain seq x y z
N MET A 1 18.92 3.67 2.03
CA MET A 1 18.24 2.82 1.02
C MET A 1 17.00 3.49 0.44
N ALA A 2 15.99 3.87 1.23
CA ALA A 2 14.79 4.55 0.72
C ALA A 2 15.08 5.86 -0.05
N THR A 3 16.07 6.64 0.41
CA THR A 3 16.52 7.86 -0.28
C THR A 3 17.11 7.60 -1.67
N LEU A 4 17.83 6.49 -1.85
CA LEU A 4 18.39 6.09 -3.14
C LEU A 4 17.28 5.68 -4.11
N VAL A 5 16.28 4.93 -3.62
CA VAL A 5 15.10 4.55 -4.41
C VAL A 5 14.33 5.79 -4.84
N LEU A 6 14.12 6.75 -3.94
CA LEU A 6 13.48 8.03 -4.25
C LEU A 6 14.25 8.83 -5.30
N LEU A 7 15.57 8.97 -5.16
CA LEU A 7 16.40 9.65 -6.15
C LEU A 7 16.33 8.96 -7.51
N ALA A 8 16.38 7.62 -7.55
CA ALA A 8 16.23 6.86 -8.78
C ALA A 8 14.87 7.14 -9.45
N MET A 9 13.78 7.16 -8.69
CA MET A 9 12.45 7.48 -9.22
C MET A 9 12.38 8.91 -9.78
N ILE A 10 12.99 9.89 -9.09
CA ILE A 10 13.01 11.28 -9.58
C ILE A 10 13.76 11.37 -10.91
N VAL A 11 14.92 10.70 -11.03
CA VAL A 11 15.71 10.69 -12.26
C VAL A 11 14.94 10.04 -13.41
N VAL A 12 14.32 8.88 -13.16
CA VAL A 12 13.54 8.14 -14.16
C VAL A 12 12.32 8.97 -14.63
N ALA A 13 11.60 9.59 -13.70
CA ALA A 13 10.47 10.46 -14.02
C ALA A 13 10.89 11.69 -14.83
N ALA A 14 12.01 12.32 -14.47
CA ALA A 14 12.56 13.45 -15.22
C ALA A 14 12.99 13.05 -16.63
N ALA A 15 13.59 11.86 -16.80
CA ALA A 15 13.97 11.32 -18.10
C ALA A 15 12.74 11.07 -18.99
N GLN A 16 11.68 10.45 -18.45
CA GLN A 16 10.44 10.26 -19.20
C GLN A 16 9.77 11.58 -19.58
N ALA A 17 9.72 12.56 -18.68
CA ALA A 17 9.18 13.89 -18.97
C ALA A 17 9.96 14.59 -20.09
N LEU A 18 11.30 14.51 -20.05
CA LEU A 18 12.16 15.08 -21.09
C LEU A 18 11.94 14.41 -22.45
N LEU A 19 11.91 13.08 -22.49
CA LEU A 19 11.70 12.33 -23.74
C LEU A 19 10.31 12.59 -24.35
N ARG A 20 9.27 12.71 -23.53
CA ARG A 20 7.93 13.12 -23.99
C ARG A 20 7.94 14.54 -24.55
N ASN A 21 8.66 15.46 -23.93
CA ASN A 21 8.79 16.82 -24.43
C ASN A 21 9.54 16.87 -25.78
N LEU A 22 10.61 16.08 -25.93
CA LEU A 22 11.36 15.98 -27.19
C LEU A 22 10.54 15.33 -28.32
N THR A 23 9.70 14.36 -27.97
CA THR A 23 8.72 13.76 -28.89
C THR A 23 7.74 14.81 -29.41
N ASN A 24 7.22 15.68 -28.54
CA ASN A 24 6.35 16.78 -28.95
C ASN A 24 7.04 17.79 -29.88
N THR A 25 8.37 17.93 -29.80
CA THR A 25 9.15 18.78 -30.72
C THR A 25 9.51 18.11 -32.06
N GLY A 26 9.09 16.86 -32.28
CA GLY A 26 9.29 16.13 -33.54
C GLY A 26 10.58 15.32 -33.62
N ALA A 27 11.29 15.08 -32.51
CA ALA A 27 12.47 14.22 -32.49
C ALA A 27 12.06 12.74 -32.65
N GLY A 28 12.23 12.17 -33.85
CA GLY A 28 11.84 10.78 -34.14
C GLY A 28 12.50 9.73 -33.23
N TRP A 29 13.77 9.93 -32.88
CA TRP A 29 14.52 9.05 -31.97
C TRP A 29 13.98 9.04 -30.53
N ALA A 30 13.27 10.10 -30.11
CA ALA A 30 12.74 10.17 -28.76
C ALA A 30 11.61 9.16 -28.53
N ASN A 31 10.85 8.83 -29.58
CA ASN A 31 9.82 7.78 -29.52
C ASN A 31 10.44 6.39 -29.31
N GLU A 32 11.54 6.09 -29.99
CA GLU A 32 12.24 4.81 -29.83
C GLU A 32 12.89 4.70 -28.44
N ALA A 33 13.41 5.81 -27.90
CA ALA A 33 13.89 5.83 -26.53
C ALA A 33 12.76 5.65 -25.50
N LEU A 34 11.56 6.19 -25.77
CA LEU A 34 10.38 6.01 -24.90
C LEU A 34 9.91 4.56 -24.86
N THR A 35 9.91 3.84 -25.99
CA THR A 35 9.52 2.43 -26.02
C THR A 35 10.51 1.54 -25.27
N GLN A 36 11.82 1.84 -25.34
CA GLN A 36 12.84 1.14 -24.55
C GLN A 36 12.67 1.35 -23.03
N ILE A 37 12.10 2.49 -22.62
CA ILE A 37 11.86 2.82 -21.21
C ILE A 37 10.40 2.60 -20.77
N ALA A 38 9.62 1.78 -21.49
CA ALA A 38 8.22 1.49 -21.12
C ALA A 38 8.06 0.90 -19.70
N TRP A 39 9.12 0.28 -19.16
CA TRP A 39 9.15 -0.22 -17.78
C TRP A 39 9.15 0.90 -16.73
N ALA A 40 9.53 2.13 -17.09
CA ALA A 40 9.66 3.23 -16.13
C ALA A 40 8.31 3.64 -15.54
N ASP A 41 7.23 3.69 -16.32
CA ASP A 41 5.89 4.01 -15.82
C ASP A 41 5.48 3.03 -14.71
N GLN A 42 5.73 1.73 -14.96
CA GLN A 42 5.47 0.63 -14.04
C GLN A 42 6.32 0.70 -12.78
N PHE A 43 7.61 1.02 -12.92
CA PHE A 43 8.53 1.20 -11.80
C PHE A 43 8.14 2.39 -10.92
N LEU A 44 7.76 3.53 -11.52
CA LEU A 44 7.35 4.73 -10.79
C LEU A 44 6.04 4.52 -10.04
N GLN A 45 5.03 3.92 -10.67
CA GLN A 45 3.73 3.69 -10.05
C GLN A 45 3.85 2.76 -8.84
N LYS A 46 4.51 1.61 -9.02
CA LYS A 46 4.70 0.62 -7.95
C LYS A 46 5.68 1.11 -6.89
N GLY A 47 6.76 1.77 -7.30
CA GLY A 47 7.74 2.37 -6.40
C GLY A 47 7.12 3.41 -5.48
N THR A 48 6.25 4.27 -6.00
CA THR A 48 5.55 5.29 -5.20
C THR A 48 4.66 4.64 -4.16
N LEU A 49 3.92 3.59 -4.53
CA LEU A 49 3.07 2.85 -3.62
C LEU A 49 3.86 2.22 -2.47
N TRP A 50 5.00 1.57 -2.78
CA TRP A 50 5.88 0.99 -1.78
C TRP A 50 6.50 2.03 -0.85
N VAL A 51 6.96 3.16 -1.39
CA VAL A 51 7.52 4.25 -0.58
C VAL A 51 6.45 4.87 0.31
N ALA A 52 5.21 5.02 -0.17
CA ALA A 52 4.10 5.50 0.63
C ALA A 52 3.81 4.56 1.82
N PHE A 53 3.78 3.24 1.59
CA PHE A 53 3.60 2.26 2.68
C PHE A 53 4.76 2.25 3.68
N LEU A 54 6.00 2.29 3.19
CA LEU A 54 7.17 2.35 4.07
C LEU A 54 7.19 3.66 4.88
N GLY A 55 6.86 4.78 4.26
CA GLY A 55 6.72 6.08 4.92
C GLY A 55 5.64 6.09 5.99
N ALA A 56 4.46 5.54 5.68
CA ALA A 56 3.37 5.41 6.63
C ALA A 56 3.73 4.49 7.82
N SER A 57 4.33 3.33 7.54
CA SER A 57 4.81 2.39 8.56
C SER A 57 5.85 3.03 9.49
N LEU A 58 6.82 3.78 8.92
CA LEU A 58 7.85 4.48 9.69
C LEU A 58 7.25 5.60 10.56
N ALA A 59 6.32 6.39 10.02
CA ALA A 59 5.65 7.45 10.76
C ALA A 59 4.91 6.90 11.99
N VAL A 60 4.23 5.76 11.85
CA VAL A 60 3.55 5.10 12.98
C VAL A 60 4.52 4.42 13.94
N HIS A 61 5.63 3.86 13.46
CA HIS A 61 6.65 3.27 14.34
C HIS A 61 7.30 4.32 15.23
N SER A 62 7.71 5.47 14.66
CA SER A 62 8.40 6.51 15.40
C SER A 62 7.48 7.41 16.24
N ASN A 63 6.16 7.16 16.27
CA ASN A 63 5.16 8.06 16.89
C ASN A 63 5.31 9.54 16.46
N LYS A 64 5.95 9.80 15.31
CA LYS A 64 6.24 11.15 14.81
C LYS A 64 5.02 11.68 14.08
N HIS A 65 3.94 11.92 14.81
CA HIS A 65 2.81 12.69 14.32
C HIS A 65 3.09 14.17 14.57
N ILE A 66 3.84 14.80 13.65
CA ILE A 66 4.30 16.20 13.76
C ILE A 66 3.15 17.15 14.12
N GLY A 67 1.94 16.93 13.60
CA GLY A 67 0.75 17.74 13.90
C GLY A 67 0.12 17.49 15.28
N ILE A 68 0.16 16.25 15.79
CA ILE A 68 -0.37 15.93 17.12
C ILE A 68 0.58 16.42 18.21
N ASP A 69 1.88 16.38 17.97
CA ASP A 69 2.86 16.76 18.99
C ASP A 69 2.79 18.26 19.36
N VAL A 70 2.45 19.16 18.43
CA VAL A 70 2.22 20.58 18.74
C VAL A 70 0.98 20.78 19.62
N LEU A 71 -0.14 20.15 19.26
CA LEU A 71 -1.36 20.21 20.07
C LEU A 71 -1.12 19.58 21.45
N SER A 72 -0.35 18.49 21.51
CA SER A 72 -0.03 17.76 22.75
C SER A 72 0.80 18.54 23.77
N ARG A 73 1.47 19.64 23.38
CA ARG A 73 2.16 20.52 24.33
C ARG A 73 1.22 21.38 25.16
N VAL A 74 -0.05 21.51 24.73
CA VAL A 74 -1.03 22.39 25.37
C VAL A 74 -2.13 21.60 26.10
N VAL A 75 -2.35 20.32 25.76
CA VAL A 75 -3.43 19.49 26.35
C VAL A 75 -2.93 18.52 27.42
N PRO A 76 -3.78 18.16 28.42
CA PRO A 76 -3.46 17.20 29.46
C PRO A 76 -3.11 15.81 28.90
N PRO A 77 -2.34 14.99 29.64
CA PRO A 77 -1.85 13.69 29.18
C PRO A 77 -2.97 12.69 28.81
N VAL A 78 -4.12 12.78 29.48
CA VAL A 78 -5.30 11.93 29.19
C VAL A 78 -5.91 12.27 27.84
N VAL A 79 -6.13 13.56 27.57
CA VAL A 79 -6.71 14.04 26.29
C VAL A 79 -5.77 13.69 25.13
N ARG A 80 -4.45 13.79 25.33
CA ARG A 80 -3.45 13.34 24.36
C ARG A 80 -3.61 11.87 24.01
N SER A 81 -3.86 11.01 24.98
CA SER A 81 -4.01 9.57 24.77
C SER A 81 -5.32 9.22 24.04
N ILE A 82 -6.41 9.94 24.34
CA ILE A 82 -7.70 9.81 23.64
C ILE A 82 -7.57 10.22 22.16
N ILE A 83 -6.93 11.36 21.88
CA ILE A 83 -6.72 11.86 20.51
C ILE A 83 -5.93 10.84 19.68
N HIS A 84 -4.85 10.27 20.23
CA HIS A 84 -4.10 9.21 19.55
C HIS A 84 -4.95 7.95 19.31
N GLY A 85 -5.83 7.61 20.25
CA GLY A 85 -6.75 6.49 20.12
C GLY A 85 -7.71 6.67 18.96
N ILE A 86 -8.38 7.82 18.90
CA ILE A 86 -9.32 8.15 17.83
C ILE A 86 -8.62 8.14 16.47
N ILE A 87 -7.44 8.74 16.37
CA ILE A 87 -6.68 8.80 15.11
C ILE A 87 -6.22 7.40 14.69
N GLY A 88 -5.76 6.57 15.62
CA GLY A 88 -5.36 5.18 15.35
C GLY A 88 -6.54 4.33 14.84
N VAL A 89 -7.71 4.45 15.48
CA VAL A 89 -8.92 3.74 15.04
C VAL A 89 -9.39 4.25 13.68
N ALA A 90 -9.46 5.56 13.47
CA ALA A 90 -9.86 6.16 12.20
C ALA A 90 -8.92 5.74 11.06
N ALA A 91 -7.60 5.79 11.28
CA ALA A 91 -6.61 5.32 10.31
C ALA A 91 -6.77 3.83 10.01
N GLY A 92 -7.04 3.00 11.02
CA GLY A 92 -7.34 1.59 10.85
C GLY A 92 -8.57 1.35 9.96
N VAL A 93 -9.67 2.04 10.23
CA VAL A 93 -10.91 1.97 9.44
C VAL A 93 -10.64 2.37 7.98
N ILE A 94 -9.91 3.46 7.75
CA ILE A 94 -9.52 3.90 6.41
C ILE A 94 -8.70 2.82 5.70
N CYS A 95 -7.68 2.28 6.35
CA CYS A 95 -6.85 1.20 5.79
C CYS A 95 -7.67 -0.05 5.43
N PHE A 96 -8.66 -0.41 6.24
CA PHE A 96 -9.56 -1.53 5.95
C PHE A 96 -10.41 -1.29 4.69
N TYR A 97 -11.04 -0.12 4.57
CA TYR A 97 -11.83 0.23 3.38
C TYR A 97 -10.97 0.32 2.13
N LEU A 98 -9.77 0.91 2.24
CA LEU A 98 -8.81 0.93 1.14
C LEU A 98 -8.42 -0.48 0.71
N ALA A 99 -8.11 -1.38 1.65
CA ALA A 99 -7.80 -2.78 1.34
C ALA A 99 -8.93 -3.45 0.55
N ARG A 100 -10.19 -3.22 0.95
CA ARG A 100 -11.37 -3.74 0.26
C ARG A 100 -11.51 -3.18 -1.15
N VAL A 101 -11.40 -1.87 -1.33
CA VAL A 101 -11.53 -1.21 -2.64
C VAL A 101 -10.42 -1.69 -3.59
N PHE A 102 -9.18 -1.74 -3.11
CA PHE A 102 -8.07 -2.25 -3.91
C PHE A 102 -8.25 -3.72 -4.29
N TYR A 103 -8.68 -4.57 -3.35
CA TYR A 103 -8.97 -5.98 -3.65
C TYR A 103 -10.06 -6.12 -4.72
N MET A 104 -11.17 -5.39 -4.59
CA MET A 104 -12.26 -5.42 -5.58
C MET A 104 -11.80 -4.92 -6.95
N SER A 105 -11.04 -3.83 -6.98
CA SER A 105 -10.45 -3.30 -8.21
C SER A 105 -9.56 -4.35 -8.88
N ILE A 106 -8.68 -5.01 -8.13
CA ILE A 106 -7.79 -6.04 -8.66
C ILE A 106 -8.60 -7.20 -9.23
N VAL A 107 -9.60 -7.72 -8.52
CA VAL A 107 -10.42 -8.86 -8.98
C VAL A 107 -11.21 -8.51 -10.25
N ILE A 108 -11.77 -7.30 -10.33
CA ILE A 108 -12.50 -6.82 -11.52
C ILE A 108 -11.55 -6.71 -12.71
N ASN A 109 -10.41 -6.03 -12.55
CA ASN A 109 -9.43 -5.87 -13.63
C ASN A 109 -8.76 -7.19 -14.03
N ALA A 110 -8.65 -8.14 -13.11
CA ALA A 110 -8.08 -9.45 -13.37
C ALA A 110 -9.03 -10.39 -14.13
N ALA A 111 -10.31 -10.05 -14.25
CA ALA A 111 -11.25 -10.78 -15.10
C ALA A 111 -10.98 -10.51 -16.59
N ASP A 112 -10.41 -9.36 -16.92
CA ASP A 112 -10.05 -8.99 -18.28
C ASP A 112 -8.70 -9.62 -18.65
N VAL A 113 -8.70 -10.42 -19.72
CA VAL A 113 -7.47 -10.94 -20.34
C VAL A 113 -7.05 -9.92 -21.40
N PRO A 114 -5.91 -9.23 -21.25
CA PRO A 114 -5.46 -8.28 -22.27
C PRO A 114 -4.99 -9.04 -23.51
N LEU A 115 -5.04 -8.35 -24.66
CA LEU A 115 -4.71 -8.92 -25.97
C LEU A 115 -3.33 -9.58 -26.04
N ASP A 116 -2.36 -9.09 -25.26
CA ASP A 116 -0.99 -9.63 -25.22
C ASP A 116 -0.90 -11.05 -24.61
N TYR A 117 -1.93 -11.48 -23.87
CA TYR A 117 -2.01 -12.81 -23.23
C TYR A 117 -3.20 -13.65 -23.70
N GLU A 118 -3.99 -13.14 -24.65
CA GLU A 118 -5.10 -13.86 -25.27
C GLU A 118 -4.59 -14.68 -26.48
N VAL A 119 -4.82 -15.99 -26.46
CA VAL A 119 -4.46 -16.89 -27.56
C VAL A 119 -5.65 -17.79 -27.94
N LEU A 120 -5.69 -18.22 -29.20
CA LEU A 120 -6.68 -19.18 -29.67
C LEU A 120 -6.26 -20.59 -29.24
N LEU A 121 -7.07 -21.22 -28.39
CA LEU A 121 -6.83 -22.60 -27.98
C LEU A 121 -7.09 -23.56 -29.15
N PRO A 122 -6.45 -24.74 -29.16
CA PRO A 122 -6.74 -25.80 -30.14
C PRO A 122 -8.22 -26.21 -30.20
N SER A 123 -8.99 -25.93 -29.14
CA SER A 123 -10.43 -26.15 -29.05
C SER A 123 -11.28 -25.10 -29.79
N GLY A 124 -10.67 -24.09 -30.42
CA GLY A 124 -11.34 -23.00 -31.13
C GLY A 124 -11.88 -21.89 -30.21
N ASN A 125 -11.68 -22.00 -28.89
CA ASN A 125 -12.06 -20.96 -27.93
C ASN A 125 -10.88 -20.01 -27.63
N ARG A 126 -11.17 -18.78 -27.23
CA ARG A 126 -10.18 -17.82 -26.74
C ARG A 126 -9.85 -18.13 -25.28
N GLY A 127 -8.57 -18.10 -24.92
CA GLY A 127 -8.13 -18.36 -23.56
C GLY A 127 -6.74 -17.79 -23.29
N HIS A 128 -6.20 -18.08 -22.12
CA HIS A 128 -4.97 -17.44 -21.66
C HIS A 128 -3.74 -18.20 -22.15
N LEU A 129 -2.65 -17.47 -22.44
CA LEU A 129 -1.36 -18.01 -22.91
C LEU A 129 -0.86 -19.23 -22.09
N CYS A 130 -1.12 -19.21 -20.78
CA CYS A 130 -0.72 -20.27 -19.85
C CYS A 130 -1.56 -21.57 -19.92
N ASP A 131 -2.69 -21.58 -20.62
CA ASP A 131 -3.63 -22.72 -20.67
C ASP A 131 -3.24 -23.74 -21.76
N ILE A 132 -2.30 -23.38 -22.64
CA ILE A 132 -1.81 -24.22 -23.75
C ILE A 132 -0.45 -24.83 -23.39
N ALA A 133 -0.05 -25.94 -24.03
CA ALA A 133 1.28 -26.52 -23.88
C ALA A 133 2.36 -25.60 -24.49
N GLY A 134 3.50 -25.42 -23.80
CA GLY A 134 4.58 -24.51 -24.26
C GLY A 134 5.18 -24.88 -25.62
N SER A 135 5.09 -26.15 -26.03
CA SER A 135 5.55 -26.64 -27.33
C SER A 135 4.75 -26.09 -28.51
N GLU A 136 3.47 -25.77 -28.31
CA GLU A 136 2.61 -25.21 -29.37
C GLU A 136 2.85 -23.69 -29.52
N LEU A 137 3.10 -22.99 -28.41
CA LEU A 137 3.48 -21.58 -28.42
C LEU A 137 4.84 -21.35 -29.08
N ALA A 138 5.79 -22.26 -28.84
CA ALA A 138 7.11 -22.19 -29.47
C ALA A 138 7.02 -22.26 -31.00
N SER A 139 6.05 -23.00 -31.55
CA SER A 139 5.80 -23.06 -32.99
C SER A 139 5.28 -21.73 -33.58
N GLN A 140 4.71 -20.86 -32.75
CA GLN A 140 4.18 -19.54 -33.11
C GLN A 140 5.16 -18.40 -32.79
N GLY A 141 6.37 -18.73 -32.29
CA GLY A 141 7.37 -17.74 -31.88
C GLY A 141 7.00 -16.94 -30.63
N ILE A 142 6.07 -17.44 -29.80
CA ILE A 142 5.64 -16.79 -28.57
C ILE A 142 6.37 -17.44 -27.39
N ASP A 143 7.19 -16.66 -26.68
CA ASP A 143 7.89 -17.12 -25.49
C ASP A 143 6.92 -17.27 -24.31
N ARG A 144 6.85 -18.48 -23.74
CA ARG A 144 6.03 -18.76 -22.56
C ARG A 144 6.80 -18.40 -21.28
N PRO A 145 6.31 -17.46 -20.45
CA PRO A 145 6.90 -17.19 -19.15
C PRO A 145 6.49 -18.29 -18.14
N ASP A 146 7.25 -19.38 -18.09
CA ASP A 146 6.93 -20.56 -17.27
C ASP A 146 6.74 -20.26 -15.78
N LEU A 147 7.57 -19.37 -15.22
CA LEU A 147 7.45 -18.93 -13.83
C LEU A 147 6.09 -18.27 -13.55
N PHE A 148 5.66 -17.37 -14.45
CA PHE A 148 4.38 -16.68 -14.32
C PHE A 148 3.21 -17.67 -14.44
N CYS A 149 3.28 -18.60 -15.38
CA CYS A 149 2.23 -19.61 -15.56
C CYS A 149 2.11 -20.56 -14.35
N ALA A 150 3.24 -20.95 -13.73
CA ALA A 150 3.24 -21.75 -12.52
C ALA A 150 2.59 -21.01 -11.34
N ILE A 151 2.94 -19.72 -11.17
CA ILE A 151 2.37 -18.85 -10.14
C ILE A 151 0.86 -18.68 -10.37
N ARG A 152 0.42 -18.35 -11.59
CA ARG A 152 -1.00 -18.24 -11.96
C ARG A 152 -1.77 -19.52 -11.62
N HIS A 153 -1.23 -20.69 -11.91
CA HIS A 153 -1.90 -21.95 -11.58
C HIS A 153 -2.10 -22.12 -10.06
N LEU A 154 -1.13 -21.71 -9.25
CA LEU A 154 -1.22 -21.74 -7.79
C LEU A 154 -2.25 -20.72 -7.26
N LEU A 155 -2.26 -19.50 -7.81
CA LEU A 155 -3.26 -18.47 -7.47
C LEU A 155 -4.68 -18.86 -7.89
N GLY A 156 -4.83 -19.56 -9.02
CA GLY A 156 -6.12 -20.09 -9.48
C GLY A 156 -6.73 -21.08 -8.49
N LYS A 157 -5.90 -21.89 -7.79
CA LYS A 157 -6.37 -22.78 -6.72
C LYS A 157 -6.92 -22.04 -5.50
N ILE A 158 -6.48 -20.80 -5.28
CA ILE A 158 -6.93 -19.92 -4.19
C ILE A 158 -8.13 -19.05 -4.65
N GLY A 159 -8.60 -19.23 -5.90
CA GLY A 159 -9.72 -18.47 -6.46
C GLY A 159 -9.37 -17.04 -6.84
N VAL A 160 -8.08 -16.72 -6.98
CA VAL A 160 -7.62 -15.38 -7.39
C VAL A 160 -7.32 -15.39 -8.89
N PRO A 161 -8.11 -14.70 -9.74
CA PRO A 161 -7.78 -14.54 -11.14
C PRO A 161 -6.51 -13.69 -11.26
N ALA A 162 -5.53 -14.18 -12.01
CA ALA A 162 -4.26 -13.49 -12.23
C ALA A 162 -3.88 -13.58 -13.71
N THR A 163 -4.34 -12.61 -14.51
CA THR A 163 -4.16 -12.56 -15.97
C THR A 163 -2.87 -11.90 -16.41
N THR A 164 -2.25 -11.07 -15.56
CA THR A 164 -0.97 -10.44 -15.87
C THR A 164 0.03 -10.58 -14.73
N PRO A 165 1.35 -10.58 -15.01
CA PRO A 165 2.39 -10.53 -13.98
C PRO A 165 2.24 -9.31 -13.07
N GLU A 166 1.72 -8.21 -13.62
CA GLU A 166 1.46 -6.99 -12.87
C GLU A 166 0.38 -7.18 -11.81
N THR A 167 -0.75 -7.78 -12.17
CA THR A 167 -1.85 -8.08 -11.24
C THR A 167 -1.36 -8.93 -10.07
N VAL A 168 -0.49 -9.93 -10.34
CA VAL A 168 0.12 -10.77 -9.30
C VAL A 168 0.94 -9.93 -8.32
N MET A 169 1.77 -9.01 -8.84
CA MET A 169 2.59 -8.14 -8.00
C MET A 169 1.76 -7.15 -7.19
N GLN A 170 0.63 -6.66 -7.72
CA GLN A 170 -0.28 -5.76 -7.00
C GLN A 170 -1.07 -6.47 -5.89
N LEU A 171 -1.20 -7.80 -5.94
CA LEU A 171 -1.94 -8.58 -4.94
C LEU A 171 -1.31 -8.52 -3.53
N ILE A 172 -0.06 -8.09 -3.41
CA ILE A 172 0.60 -7.86 -2.11
C ILE A 172 0.03 -6.66 -1.34
N VAL A 173 -0.64 -5.73 -2.04
CA VAL A 173 -1.08 -4.44 -1.49
C VAL A 173 -2.27 -4.58 -0.53
N PRO A 174 -3.37 -5.29 -0.88
CA PRO A 174 -4.49 -5.46 0.05
C PRO A 174 -4.12 -6.18 1.36
N PRO A 175 -3.32 -7.26 1.36
CA PRO A 175 -2.83 -7.88 2.59
C PRO A 175 -1.99 -6.93 3.45
N ALA A 176 -1.11 -6.13 2.84
CA ALA A 176 -0.30 -5.15 3.56
C ALA A 176 -1.17 -4.09 4.25
N LEU A 177 -2.18 -3.57 3.55
CA LEU A 177 -3.17 -2.63 4.10
C LEU A 177 -4.00 -3.26 5.23
N MET A 178 -4.39 -4.53 5.11
CA MET A 178 -5.08 -5.25 6.18
C MET A 178 -4.19 -5.40 7.43
N LEU A 179 -2.92 -5.76 7.27
CA LEU A 179 -1.97 -5.86 8.39
C LEU A 179 -1.77 -4.51 9.08
N MET A 180 -1.66 -3.42 8.31
CA MET A 180 -1.57 -2.08 8.87
C MET A 180 -2.85 -1.65 9.58
N SER A 181 -4.02 -1.96 9.02
CA SER A 181 -5.32 -1.73 9.65
C SER A 181 -5.38 -2.36 11.04
N VAL A 182 -5.06 -3.66 11.14
CA VAL A 182 -5.05 -4.36 12.42
C VAL A 182 -4.10 -3.69 13.41
N ARG A 183 -2.88 -3.38 12.97
CA ARG A 183 -1.88 -2.73 13.82
C ARG A 183 -2.34 -1.36 14.34
N PHE A 184 -2.98 -0.54 13.50
CA PHE A 184 -3.47 0.79 13.90
C PHE A 184 -4.65 0.71 14.86
N VAL A 185 -5.59 -0.21 14.64
CA VAL A 185 -6.70 -0.44 15.56
C VAL A 185 -6.18 -0.92 16.91
N LEU A 186 -5.27 -1.89 16.95
CA LEU A 186 -4.69 -2.39 18.20
C LEU A 186 -3.97 -1.29 18.98
N LYS A 187 -3.17 -0.47 18.30
CA LYS A 187 -2.46 0.65 18.93
C LYS A 187 -3.42 1.75 19.40
N GLY A 188 -4.48 2.03 18.63
CA GLY A 188 -5.53 2.96 18.99
C GLY A 188 -6.27 2.53 20.26
N ILE A 189 -6.72 1.28 20.32
CA ILE A 189 -7.36 0.69 21.51
C ILE A 189 -6.42 0.76 22.72
N GLY A 190 -5.14 0.40 22.55
CA GLY A 190 -4.14 0.46 23.62
C GLY A 190 -3.97 1.86 24.21
N SER A 191 -3.97 2.90 23.38
CA SER A 191 -3.93 4.29 23.87
C SER A 191 -5.22 4.73 24.57
N PHE A 192 -6.36 4.17 24.18
CA PHE A 192 -7.64 4.45 24.87
C PHE A 192 -7.66 3.85 26.28
N ILE A 193 -7.18 2.62 26.42
CA ILE A 193 -7.03 1.94 27.73
C ILE A 193 -6.01 2.66 28.63
N ALA A 194 -4.93 3.20 28.05
CA ALA A 194 -3.96 4.00 28.79
C ALA A 194 -4.57 5.33 29.27
N ALA A 195 -5.51 5.91 28.50
CA ALA A 195 -6.20 7.14 28.88
C ALA A 195 -7.10 6.95 30.10
N THR A 196 -7.88 5.86 30.14
CA THR A 196 -8.78 5.57 31.28
C THR A 196 -8.01 5.34 32.57
N LYS A 197 -6.93 4.55 32.52
CA LYS A 197 -6.03 4.36 33.68
C LYS A 197 -5.32 5.64 34.13
N GLY A 198 -5.02 6.53 33.18
CA GLY A 198 -4.44 7.84 33.48
C GLY A 198 -5.44 8.80 34.13
N GLY A 199 -6.72 8.71 33.74
CA GLY A 199 -7.82 9.46 34.34
C GLY A 199 -8.06 9.08 35.80
N GLU A 200 -8.19 7.77 36.09
CA GLU A 200 -8.36 7.27 37.46
C GLU A 200 -7.25 7.75 38.41
N ARG A 201 -5.99 7.76 37.95
CA ARG A 201 -4.85 8.22 38.76
C ARG A 201 -4.89 9.72 39.06
N ILE A 202 -5.40 10.55 38.14
CA ILE A 202 -5.51 12.00 38.38
C ILE A 202 -6.63 12.28 39.39
N GLU A 203 -7.74 11.55 39.28
CA GLU A 203 -8.87 11.64 40.20
C GLU A 203 -8.45 11.25 41.64
N GLU A 204 -7.71 10.14 41.78
CA GLU A 204 -7.16 9.67 43.06
C GLU A 204 -6.20 10.68 43.71
N VAL A 205 -5.31 11.30 42.94
CA VAL A 205 -4.39 12.34 43.45
C VAL A 205 -5.13 13.60 43.86
N HIS A 206 -6.17 14.00 43.12
CA HIS A 206 -6.97 15.18 43.43
C HIS A 206 -7.84 14.96 44.67
N GLU A 207 -8.37 13.75 44.85
CA GLU A 207 -9.10 13.34 46.06
C GLU A 207 -8.18 13.33 47.29
N LEU A 208 -6.97 12.75 47.19
CA LEU A 208 -5.97 12.78 48.25
C LEU A 208 -5.54 14.22 48.62
N ALA A 209 -5.28 15.07 47.62
CA ALA A 209 -4.91 16.47 47.86
C ALA A 209 -6.05 17.28 48.49
N GLY A 210 -7.31 16.97 48.18
CA GLY A 210 -8.47 17.58 48.82
C GLY A 210 -8.62 17.16 50.30
N VAL A 211 -8.38 15.88 50.60
CA VAL A 211 -8.41 15.34 51.97
C VAL A 211 -7.29 15.91 52.84
N ASP A 212 -6.10 16.14 52.28
CA ASP A 212 -4.96 16.72 53.01
C ASP A 212 -5.15 18.21 53.36
N LEU A 213 -5.87 18.96 52.52
CA LEU A 213 -6.20 20.37 52.80
C LEU A 213 -7.22 20.51 53.94
N GLU A 214 -8.20 19.60 54.02
CA GLU A 214 -9.24 19.64 55.05
C GLU A 214 -8.72 19.27 56.45
N LYS A 215 -7.63 18.48 56.55
CA LYS A 215 -6.98 18.12 57.82
C LYS A 215 -5.99 19.16 58.36
N GLY A 216 -5.61 20.17 57.58
CA GLY A 216 -4.61 21.17 57.94
C GLY A 216 -5.16 22.43 58.65
N GLU A 217 -6.48 22.59 58.75
CA GLU A 217 -7.14 23.77 59.33
C GLU A 217 -7.72 23.56 60.75
N GLY A 218 -7.33 22.48 61.44
CA GLY A 218 -7.77 22.15 62.81
C GLY A 218 -6.78 22.51 63.91
#